data_AF-A0A6J4S1Y3-F1
#
_entry.id   AF-A0A6J4S1Y3-F1
#
_cell.length_a   1.000
_cell.length_b   1.000
_cell.length_c   1.000
_cell.angle_alpha   90.00
_cell.angle_beta   90.00
_cell.angle_gamma   90.00
#
_symmetry.space_group_name_H-M   'P 1'
#
loop_
_entity.id
_entity.type
_entity.pdbx_description
1 polymer ?
#
loop_
_entity_poly.entity_id
_entity_poly.type
_entity_poly.pdbx_seq_one_letter_code
_entity_poly.pdbx_strand_id
1 'polypeptide(L)' 'MEAMEEDPTTQELRVSQIRRESAERDHAEQAPTDEAAEAHARRAEKTAYLRKRLEDRAAAERDAARDDEPEP' A
#
# COMPACT_ATOMS: atom_id res chain seq x y z
N MET A 1 -22.98 1.68 -20.88
CA MET A 1 -21.56 1.28 -20.96
C MET A 1 -21.10 1.13 -19.54
N GLU A 2 -20.91 -0.10 -19.10
CA GLU A 2 -20.32 -0.42 -17.80
C GLU A 2 -18.83 -0.10 -17.95
N ALA A 3 -18.33 0.92 -17.25
CA ALA A 3 -16.92 1.22 -17.23
C ALA A 3 -16.25 0.04 -16.53
N MET A 4 -15.54 -0.80 -17.28
CA MET A 4 -14.64 -1.79 -16.69
C MET A 4 -13.52 -1.00 -16.01
N GLU A 5 -13.70 -0.68 -14.73
CA GLU A 5 -12.59 -0.18 -13.90
C GLU A 5 -11.53 -1.28 -13.92
N GLU A 6 -10.42 -1.02 -14.61
CA GLU A 6 -9.26 -1.90 -14.62
C GLU A 6 -8.80 -2.14 -13.19
N ASP A 7 -8.41 -3.37 -12.87
CA ASP A 7 -7.85 -3.69 -11.56
C ASP A 7 -6.60 -2.82 -11.31
N PRO A 8 -6.49 -2.18 -10.14
CA PRO A 8 -5.38 -1.27 -9.86
C PRO A 8 -4.05 -2.02 -9.85
N THR A 9 -3.02 -1.39 -10.41
CA THR A 9 -1.67 -1.94 -10.42
C THR A 9 -1.09 -2.07 -9.01
N THR A 10 -0.09 -2.95 -8.84
CA THR A 10 0.66 -3.08 -7.58
C THR A 10 1.23 -1.75 -7.10
N GLN A 11 1.65 -0.87 -8.02
CA GLN A 11 2.17 0.47 -7.70
C GLN A 11 1.06 1.40 -7.20
N GLU A 12 -0.10 1.43 -7.84
CA GLU A 12 -1.23 2.25 -7.39
C GLU A 12 -1.73 1.81 -6.02
N LEU A 13 -1.79 0.50 -5.78
CA LEU A 13 -2.10 -0.05 -4.46
C LEU A 13 -1.08 0.40 -3.42
N ARG A 14 0.23 0.40 -3.74
CA ARG A 14 1.29 0.88 -2.82
C ARG A 14 1.08 2.35 -2.46
N VAL A 15 0.77 3.20 -3.43
CA VAL A 15 0.48 4.63 -3.20
C VAL A 15 -0.76 4.81 -2.34
N SER A 16 -1.81 4.02 -2.58
CA SER A 16 -3.02 4.03 -1.76
C SER A 16 -2.72 3.66 -0.30
N GLN A 17 -1.86 2.68 -0.05
CA GLN A 17 -1.43 2.34 1.32
C GLN A 17 -0.65 3.48 1.98
N ILE A 18 0.20 4.23 1.26
CA ILE A 18 0.89 5.41 1.84
C ILE A 18 -0.11 6.43 2.38
N ARG A 19 -1.15 6.74 1.61
CA ARG A 19 -2.19 7.70 2.02
C ARG A 19 -2.95 7.22 3.25
N ARG A 20 -3.31 5.94 3.28
CA ARG A 20 -4.00 5.32 4.42
C ARG A 20 -3.12 5.29 5.67
N GLU A 21 -1.85 4.96 5.53
CA GLU A 21 -0.88 4.96 6.62
C GLU A 21 -0.77 6.35 7.25
N SER A 22 -0.64 7.39 6.43
CA SER A 22 -0.61 8.78 6.89
C SER A 22 -1.90 9.15 7.64
N ALA A 23 -3.06 8.87 7.04
CA ALA A 23 -4.35 9.21 7.66
C ALA A 23 -4.55 8.49 9.00
N GLU A 24 -4.18 7.22 9.11
CA GLU A 24 -4.27 6.48 10.38
C GLU A 24 -3.30 7.03 11.44
N ARG A 25 -2.11 7.49 11.06
CA ARG A 25 -1.20 8.17 12.00
C ARG A 25 -1.78 9.50 12.46
N ASP A 26 -2.30 10.32 11.54
CA ASP A 26 -2.94 11.60 11.86
C ASP A 26 -4.14 11.39 12.79
N HIS A 27 -4.93 10.33 12.57
CA HIS A 27 -6.03 9.96 13.45
C HIS A 27 -5.57 9.45 14.82
N ALA A 28 -4.45 8.71 14.90
CA ALA A 28 -3.89 8.28 16.17
C ALA A 28 -3.46 9.49 17.03
N GLU A 29 -2.83 10.49 16.40
CA GLU A 29 -2.41 11.73 17.07
C GLU A 29 -3.58 12.58 17.56
N GLN A 30 -4.71 12.55 16.84
CA GLN A 30 -5.92 13.32 17.15
C GLN A 30 -6.96 12.52 17.97
N ALA A 31 -6.64 11.28 18.32
CA ALA A 31 -7.61 10.39 18.95
C ALA A 31 -8.04 10.91 20.33
N PRO A 32 -9.34 10.84 20.68
CA PRO A 32 -9.85 11.36 21.95
C PRO A 32 -9.48 10.48 23.16
N THR A 33 -9.02 9.26 22.93
CA THR A 33 -8.64 8.29 23.96
C THR A 33 -7.42 7.48 23.53
N ASP A 34 -6.67 6.98 24.51
CA ASP A 34 -5.49 6.14 24.27
C ASP A 34 -5.88 4.85 23.52
N GLU A 35 -7.02 4.24 23.85
CA GLU A 35 -7.51 3.04 23.14
C GLU A 35 -7.79 3.33 21.65
N ALA A 36 -8.38 4.49 21.35
CA ALA A 36 -8.60 4.91 19.97
C ALA A 36 -7.28 5.19 19.26
N ALA A 37 -6.33 5.85 19.95
CA ALA A 37 -4.98 6.10 19.43
C ALA A 37 -4.27 4.79 19.07
N GLU A 38 -4.29 3.81 19.97
CA GLU A 38 -3.70 2.48 19.76
C GLU A 38 -4.37 1.71 18.61
N ALA A 39 -5.68 1.84 18.45
CA ALA A 39 -6.40 1.21 17.35
C ALA A 39 -5.96 1.80 16.00
N HIS A 40 -5.84 3.13 15.91
CA HIS A 40 -5.33 3.82 14.73
C HIS A 40 -3.85 3.50 14.47
N ALA A 41 -3.01 3.47 15.50
CA ALA A 41 -1.60 3.09 15.38
C ALA A 41 -1.43 1.67 14.82
N ARG A 42 -2.19 0.68 15.33
CA ARG A 42 -2.19 -0.68 14.79
C ARG A 42 -2.64 -0.75 13.33
N ARG A 43 -3.61 0.08 12.92
CA ARG A 43 -4.04 0.19 11.51
C ARG A 43 -2.95 0.80 10.63
N ALA A 44 -2.23 1.81 11.12
CA ALA A 44 -1.09 2.39 10.42
C ALA A 44 0.03 1.35 10.22
N GLU A 45 0.37 0.58 11.25
CA GLU A 45 1.37 -0.50 11.17
C GLU A 45 0.99 -1.58 10.15
N LYS A 46 -0.28 -2.03 10.18
CA LYS A 46 -0.79 -3.00 9.20
C LYS A 46 -0.68 -2.46 7.77
N THR A 47 -0.99 -1.18 7.58
CA THR A 47 -0.90 -0.52 6.28
C THR A 47 0.55 -0.41 5.81
N ALA A 48 1.48 -0.05 6.70
CA ALA A 48 2.91 -0.01 6.41
C ALA A 48 3.45 -1.39 5.99
N TYR A 49 2.98 -2.45 6.65
CA TYR A 49 3.33 -3.83 6.30
C TYR A 49 2.84 -4.20 4.89
N LEU A 50 1.59 -3.88 4.56
CA LEU A 50 1.02 -4.12 3.23
C LEU A 50 1.78 -3.32 2.16
N ARG A 51 2.11 -2.06 2.43
CA ARG A 51 2.93 -1.22 1.56
C ARG A 51 4.27 -1.88 1.23
N LYS A 52 4.97 -2.43 2.24
CA LYS A 52 6.24 -3.14 2.04
C LYS A 52 6.07 -4.35 1.14
N ARG A 53 5.06 -5.20 1.39
CA ARG A 53 4.79 -6.37 0.54
C ARG A 53 4.49 -5.99 -0.92
N LEU A 54 3.74 -4.91 -1.14
CA LEU A 54 3.45 -4.42 -2.49
C LEU A 54 4.71 -3.91 -3.19
N GLU A 55 5.62 -3.28 -2.45
CA GLU A 55 6.92 -2.87 -2.98
C GLU A 55 7.80 -4.06 -3.38
N ASP A 56 7.88 -5.08 -2.52
CA ASP A 56 8.61 -6.32 -2.81
C ASP A 56 8.03 -7.01 -4.06
N ARG A 57 6.70 -7.08 -4.17
CA ARG A 57 6.02 -7.64 -5.35
C ARG A 57 6.30 -6.82 -6.61
N ALA A 58 6.19 -5.50 -6.55
CA ALA A 58 6.47 -4.64 -7.69
C ALA A 58 7.94 -4.71 -8.13
N ALA A 59 8.87 -4.98 -7.21
CA ALA A 59 10.25 -5.27 -7.56
C ALA A 59 10.36 -6.60 -8.31
N ALA A 60 9.79 -7.68 -7.78
CA ALA A 60 9.79 -8.99 -8.43
C ALA A 60 9.12 -8.97 -9.82
N GLU A 61 8.02 -8.23 -9.99
CA GLU A 61 7.35 -8.05 -11.29
C GLU A 61 8.26 -7.34 -12.30
N ARG A 62 9.07 -6.37 -11.88
CA ARG A 62 10.04 -5.69 -12.76
C ARG A 62 11.23 -6.58 -13.12
N ASP A 63 11.73 -7.36 -12.17
CA ASP A 63 12.85 -8.27 -12.41
C ASP A 63 12.43 -9.38 -13.38
N ALA A 64 11.24 -9.98 -13.17
CA ALA A 64 10.70 -10.98 -14.07
C ALA A 64 10.46 -10.42 -15.50
N ALA A 65 9.97 -9.19 -15.63
CA ALA A 65 9.79 -8.55 -16.93
C ALA A 65 11.12 -8.31 -17.66
N ARG A 66 12.23 -8.12 -16.93
CA ARG A 66 13.56 -7.97 -17.52
C ARG A 66 14.15 -9.31 -17.96
N ASP A 67 13.93 -10.37 -17.18
CA ASP A 67 14.42 -11.72 -17.51
C ASP A 67 13.69 -12.34 -18.73
N ASP A 68 12.46 -11.90 -19.01
CA ASP A 68 11.64 -12.36 -20.15
C ASP A 68 11.88 -11.54 -21.44
N GLU A 69 12.75 -10.52 -21.40
CA GLU A 69 13.13 -9.71 -22.55
C GLU A 69 14.28 -10.42 -23.32
N PRO A 70 14.04 -10.99 -24.52
CA PRO A 70 15.09 -11.69 -25.27
C PRO A 70 16.19 -10.70 -25.70
N GLU A 71 17.45 -11.09 -25.56
CA GLU A 71 18.58 -10.27 -26.06
C GLU A 71 18.43 -9.98 -27.57
N PRO A 72 18.80 -8.75 -28.01
CA PRO A 72 18.64 -8.31 -29.40
C PRO A 72 19.48 -9.10 -30.42
#